data_AF-A0A537A5R5-F1
#
_entry.id   AF-A0A537A5R5-F1
#
_cell.length_a   1.000
_cell.length_b   1.000
_cell.length_c   1.000
_cell.angle_alpha   90.00
_cell.angle_beta   90.00
_cell.angle_gamma   90.00
#
_symmetry.space_group_name_H-M   'P 1'
#
loop_
_entity.id
_entity.type
_entity.pdbx_description
1 polymer ?
#
loop_
_entity_poly.entity_id
_entity_poly.type
_entity_poly.pdbx_seq_one_letter_code
_entity_poly.pdbx_strand_id
1 'polypeptide(L)'
;MRRFAFILLLLPMALGAQELRVLSGGAAKSLVDPLAASFRGGVVRVDYQPMGRLVKSLEEGAEVDMVIVTEETLPGLERQRRVERGAKPIARVGIGVAVNEKAPSPDISTVENFKKALLAAKSVVYIDPKVGTSGKHVAEVLQRLGIAEQVNAKAKLGQGGYIVEPVGRGEIELGIHQISEILPVKGVKLVGELPRELQKYTVYVAVPVKPSRAVLDFIDHLTGPQARERLAQAGYTAPE
;
A
#
# COMPACT_ATOMS: atom_id res chain seq x y z
N MET A 1 13.47 -72.66 4.57
CA MET A 1 12.72 -71.51 5.11
C MET A 1 13.31 -70.23 4.53
N ARG A 2 12.64 -69.60 3.55
CA ARG A 2 13.09 -68.35 2.93
C ARG A 2 12.60 -67.16 3.78
N ARG A 3 13.52 -66.41 4.38
CA ARG A 3 13.19 -65.16 5.08
C ARG A 3 13.08 -64.05 4.04
N PHE A 4 11.87 -63.53 3.84
CA PHE A 4 11.63 -62.30 3.08
C PHE A 4 12.03 -61.10 3.96
N ALA A 5 13.04 -60.34 3.54
CA ALA A 5 13.33 -59.04 4.10
C ALA A 5 12.42 -58.01 3.43
N PHE A 6 11.49 -57.44 4.19
CA PHE A 6 10.72 -56.26 3.76
C PHE A 6 11.62 -55.04 3.91
N ILE A 7 12.07 -54.48 2.78
CA ILE A 7 12.69 -53.16 2.75
C ILE A 7 11.55 -52.14 2.71
N LEU A 8 11.31 -51.48 3.84
CA LEU A 8 10.38 -50.35 3.92
C LEU A 8 11.03 -49.14 3.25
N LEU A 9 10.64 -48.86 2.00
CA LEU A 9 11.04 -47.65 1.29
C LEU A 9 10.31 -46.45 1.90
N LEU A 10 10.98 -45.74 2.81
CA LEU A 10 10.56 -44.40 3.23
C LEU A 10 10.81 -43.44 2.07
N LEU A 11 9.78 -43.17 1.27
CA LEU A 11 9.80 -42.02 0.36
C LEU A 11 9.93 -40.75 1.20
N PRO A 12 10.90 -39.86 0.91
CA PRO A 12 10.92 -38.56 1.53
C PRO A 12 9.64 -37.84 1.09
N MET A 13 8.73 -37.57 2.04
CA MET A 13 7.74 -36.52 1.81
C MET A 13 8.56 -35.25 1.56
N ALA A 14 8.60 -34.81 0.31
CA ALA A 14 8.95 -33.44 0.02
C ALA A 14 7.92 -32.62 0.80
N LEU A 15 8.34 -32.09 1.95
CA LEU A 15 7.61 -31.08 2.68
C LEU A 15 7.69 -29.82 1.80
N GLY A 16 6.91 -29.81 0.71
CA GLY A 16 6.80 -28.66 -0.15
C GLY A 16 6.35 -27.53 0.73
N ALA A 17 7.20 -26.51 0.90
CA ALA A 17 6.85 -25.34 1.68
C ALA A 17 5.49 -24.83 1.17
N GLN A 18 4.50 -24.78 2.06
CA GLN A 18 3.14 -24.41 1.68
C GLN A 18 3.19 -23.01 1.04
N GLU A 19 2.77 -22.93 -0.22
CA GLU A 19 2.77 -21.68 -0.97
C GLU A 19 1.47 -20.93 -0.71
N LEU A 20 1.57 -19.67 -0.30
CA LEU A 20 0.44 -18.76 -0.10
C LEU A 20 0.39 -17.76 -1.25
N ARG A 21 -0.72 -17.74 -1.97
CA ARG A 21 -0.99 -16.78 -3.05
C ARG A 21 -1.77 -15.60 -2.49
N VAL A 22 -1.11 -14.46 -2.46
CA VAL A 22 -1.65 -13.19 -1.95
C VAL A 22 -1.89 -12.26 -3.12
N LEU A 23 -3.10 -11.69 -3.20
CA LEU A 23 -3.38 -10.60 -4.12
C LEU A 23 -3.52 -9.29 -3.34
N SER A 24 -2.69 -8.30 -3.66
CA SER A 24 -2.53 -7.09 -2.86
C SER A 24 -2.70 -5.82 -3.70
N GLY A 25 -3.27 -4.78 -3.08
CA GLY A 25 -3.24 -3.43 -3.64
C GLY A 25 -1.79 -2.94 -3.79
N GLY A 26 -1.44 -2.41 -4.96
CA GLY A 26 -0.05 -2.04 -5.28
C GLY A 26 0.65 -1.14 -4.25
N ALA A 27 -0.06 -0.15 -3.70
CA ALA A 27 0.47 0.77 -2.69
C ALA A 27 0.68 0.15 -1.29
N ALA A 28 0.33 -1.13 -1.10
CA ALA A 28 0.69 -1.90 0.09
C ALA A 28 2.04 -2.62 -0.06
N LYS A 29 2.75 -2.47 -1.18
CA LYS A 29 3.99 -3.22 -1.45
C LYS A 29 5.06 -3.04 -0.37
N SER A 30 5.30 -1.80 0.07
CA SER A 30 6.27 -1.50 1.13
C SER A 30 5.85 -2.03 2.51
N LEU A 31 4.56 -2.31 2.71
CA LEU A 31 4.03 -3.02 3.88
C LEU A 31 4.20 -4.54 3.76
N VAL A 32 3.87 -5.12 2.61
CA VAL A 32 3.74 -6.58 2.46
C VAL A 32 5.09 -7.26 2.19
N ASP A 33 5.91 -6.75 1.27
CA ASP A 33 7.17 -7.39 0.87
C ASP A 33 8.10 -7.75 2.04
N PRO A 34 8.45 -6.82 2.97
CA PRO A 34 9.36 -7.15 4.06
C PRO A 34 8.76 -8.16 5.05
N LEU A 35 7.43 -8.20 5.19
CA LEU A 35 6.74 -9.13 6.08
C LEU A 35 6.61 -10.51 5.44
N ALA A 36 6.31 -10.58 4.14
CA ALA A 36 6.35 -11.80 3.34
C ALA A 36 7.74 -12.45 3.37
N ALA A 37 8.81 -11.66 3.18
CA ALA A 37 10.19 -12.15 3.20
C ALA A 37 10.64 -12.71 4.56
N SER A 38 10.10 -12.19 5.66
CA SER A 38 10.42 -12.70 7.00
C SER A 38 9.45 -13.75 7.52
N PHE A 39 8.42 -14.11 6.77
CA PHE A 39 7.49 -15.15 7.17
C PHE A 39 8.20 -16.51 7.19
N ARG A 40 7.90 -17.33 8.19
CA ARG A 40 8.51 -18.66 8.39
C ARG A 40 7.51 -19.81 8.22
N GLY A 41 6.22 -19.50 8.06
CA GLY A 41 5.16 -20.50 7.90
C GLY A 41 4.99 -21.01 6.47
N GLY A 42 5.75 -20.51 5.49
CA GLY A 42 5.65 -20.91 4.10
C GLY A 42 6.24 -19.90 3.13
N VAL A 43 6.08 -20.16 1.83
CA VAL A 43 6.47 -19.24 0.76
C VAL A 43 5.28 -18.35 0.44
N VAL A 44 5.44 -17.03 0.51
CA VAL A 44 4.38 -16.08 0.16
C VAL A 44 4.67 -15.52 -1.24
N ARG A 45 3.77 -15.79 -2.19
CA ARG A 45 3.77 -15.15 -3.51
C ARG A 45 2.75 -14.04 -3.52
N VAL A 46 3.20 -12.82 -3.77
CA VAL A 46 2.34 -11.64 -3.81
C VAL A 46 2.21 -11.14 -5.25
N ASP A 47 0.99 -11.04 -5.73
CA ASP A 47 0.64 -10.29 -6.94
C ASP A 47 0.11 -8.91 -6.53
N TYR A 48 0.64 -7.85 -7.14
CA TYR A 48 0.30 -6.47 -6.83
C TYR A 48 -0.46 -5.85 -7.98
N GLN A 49 -1.66 -5.34 -7.69
CA GLN A 49 -2.53 -4.75 -8.70
C GLN A 49 -3.11 -3.40 -8.22
N PRO A 50 -3.42 -2.47 -9.13
CA PRO A 50 -4.29 -1.34 -8.80
C PRO A 50 -5.62 -1.84 -8.22
N MET A 51 -6.18 -1.13 -7.22
CA MET A 51 -7.34 -1.63 -6.47
C MET A 51 -8.54 -2.00 -7.36
N GLY A 52 -8.82 -1.21 -8.39
CA GLY A 52 -9.90 -1.52 -9.34
C GLY A 52 -9.63 -2.79 -10.16
N ARG A 53 -8.37 -3.05 -10.55
CA ARG A 53 -8.01 -4.30 -11.24
C ARG A 53 -8.04 -5.49 -10.28
N LEU A 54 -7.58 -5.31 -9.04
CA LEU A 54 -7.66 -6.33 -7.99
C LEU A 54 -9.09 -6.82 -7.79
N VAL A 55 -10.04 -5.91 -7.63
CA VAL A 55 -11.47 -6.25 -7.48
C VAL A 55 -11.95 -7.03 -8.70
N LYS A 56 -11.64 -6.56 -9.91
CA LYS A 56 -12.00 -7.25 -11.15
C LYS A 56 -11.39 -8.65 -11.26
N SER A 57 -10.13 -8.83 -10.84
CA SER A 57 -9.47 -10.14 -10.81
C SER A 57 -10.19 -11.12 -9.89
N LEU A 58 -10.68 -10.67 -8.73
CA LEU A 58 -11.49 -11.50 -7.83
C LEU A 58 -12.87 -11.82 -8.43
N GLU A 59 -13.48 -10.86 -9.13
CA GLU A 59 -14.74 -11.08 -9.87
C GLU A 59 -14.59 -12.12 -10.98
N GLU A 60 -13.43 -12.10 -11.67
CA GLU A 60 -13.01 -13.05 -12.70
C GLU A 60 -12.58 -14.42 -12.15
N GLY A 61 -12.59 -14.62 -10.83
CA GLY A 61 -12.28 -15.91 -10.21
C GLY A 61 -10.79 -16.17 -9.98
N ALA A 62 -10.00 -15.13 -9.68
CA ALA A 62 -8.60 -15.29 -9.33
C ALA A 62 -8.39 -16.35 -8.23
N GLU A 63 -7.50 -17.30 -8.53
CA GLU A 63 -7.14 -18.39 -7.63
C GLU A 63 -6.11 -17.94 -6.59
N VAL A 64 -6.58 -17.27 -5.54
CA VAL A 64 -5.76 -16.72 -4.45
C VAL A 64 -6.27 -17.22 -3.09
N ASP A 65 -5.39 -17.20 -2.10
CA ASP A 65 -5.70 -17.71 -0.76
C ASP A 65 -6.13 -16.59 0.18
N MET A 66 -5.62 -15.38 -0.04
CA MET A 66 -6.01 -14.18 0.69
C MET A 66 -5.76 -12.91 -0.12
N VAL A 67 -6.37 -11.82 0.34
CA VAL A 67 -6.22 -10.50 -0.27
C VAL A 67 -5.77 -9.47 0.76
N ILE A 68 -5.07 -8.45 0.29
CA ILE A 68 -4.75 -7.25 1.06
C ILE A 68 -5.33 -6.06 0.31
N VAL A 69 -6.39 -5.50 0.88
CA VAL A 69 -7.19 -4.43 0.26
C VAL A 69 -7.31 -3.24 1.22
N THR A 70 -7.92 -2.15 0.76
CA THR A 70 -8.29 -1.06 1.67
C THR A 70 -9.57 -1.41 2.40
N GLU A 71 -9.72 -0.91 3.63
CA GLU A 71 -10.98 -0.99 4.40
C GLU A 71 -12.17 -0.45 3.60
N GLU A 72 -11.97 0.63 2.82
CA GLU A 72 -13.00 1.20 1.93
C GLU A 72 -13.49 0.20 0.86
N THR A 73 -12.64 -0.71 0.40
CA THR A 73 -12.96 -1.69 -0.66
C THR A 73 -13.67 -2.93 -0.09
N LEU A 74 -13.40 -3.27 1.18
CA LEU A 74 -13.85 -4.50 1.82
C LEU A 74 -15.37 -4.75 1.75
N PRO A 75 -16.26 -3.78 2.06
CA PRO A 75 -17.70 -4.01 2.04
C PRO A 75 -18.24 -4.44 0.66
N GLY A 76 -17.59 -3.99 -0.43
CA GLY A 76 -17.93 -4.43 -1.78
C GLY A 76 -17.65 -5.92 -1.98
N LEU A 77 -16.46 -6.36 -1.61
CA LEU A 77 -16.01 -7.74 -1.74
C LEU A 77 -16.82 -8.71 -0.86
N GLU A 78 -17.17 -8.29 0.36
CA GLU A 78 -18.02 -9.08 1.27
C GLU A 78 -19.43 -9.25 0.70
N ARG A 79 -20.05 -8.18 0.20
CA ARG A 79 -21.39 -8.25 -0.43
C ARG A 79 -21.41 -9.19 -1.63
N GLN A 80 -20.34 -9.20 -2.41
CA GLN A 80 -20.18 -10.08 -3.56
C GLN A 80 -19.71 -11.50 -3.18
N ARG A 81 -19.48 -11.79 -1.90
CA ARG A 81 -18.96 -13.08 -1.39
C ARG A 81 -17.64 -13.50 -2.06
N ARG A 82 -16.77 -12.52 -2.35
CA ARG A 82 -15.44 -12.76 -2.93
C ARG A 82 -14.35 -12.97 -1.88
N VAL A 83 -14.65 -12.65 -0.63
CA VAL A 83 -13.79 -12.82 0.54
C VAL A 83 -14.61 -13.39 1.69
N GLU A 84 -13.93 -14.05 2.61
CA GLU A 84 -14.53 -14.53 3.86
C GLU A 84 -14.64 -13.42 4.89
N ARG A 85 -15.43 -13.68 5.94
CA ARG A 85 -15.45 -12.81 7.12
C ARG A 85 -14.14 -12.90 7.90
N GLY A 86 -13.84 -11.84 8.66
CA GLY A 86 -12.69 -11.82 9.57
C GLY A 86 -11.50 -11.02 9.05
N ALA A 87 -11.76 -9.94 8.30
CA ALA A 87 -10.74 -8.97 7.93
C ALA A 87 -9.97 -8.48 9.17
N LYS A 88 -8.64 -8.42 9.05
CA LYS A 88 -7.76 -7.91 10.10
C LYS A 88 -7.09 -6.62 9.63
N PRO A 89 -7.32 -5.49 10.31
CA PRO A 89 -6.57 -4.27 10.03
C PRO A 89 -5.08 -4.47 10.26
N ILE A 90 -4.30 -4.17 9.23
CA ILE A 90 -2.85 -4.29 9.27
C ILE A 90 -2.26 -2.98 9.76
N ALA A 91 -2.42 -1.90 8.99
CA ALA A 91 -1.88 -0.59 9.30
C ALA A 91 -2.58 0.49 8.49
N ARG A 92 -2.37 1.76 8.85
CA ARG A 92 -2.86 2.90 8.09
C ARG A 92 -1.72 3.75 7.54
N VAL A 93 -1.94 4.44 6.43
CA VAL A 93 -0.99 5.39 5.84
C VAL A 93 -1.68 6.71 5.52
N GLY A 94 -1.01 7.82 5.83
CA GLY A 94 -1.45 9.17 5.49
C GLY A 94 -0.89 9.65 4.15
N ILE A 95 -1.41 10.79 3.69
CA ILE A 95 -0.87 11.53 2.54
C ILE A 95 0.09 12.60 3.07
N GLY A 96 1.22 12.75 2.39
CA GLY A 96 2.25 13.73 2.74
C GLY A 96 2.74 14.52 1.54
N VAL A 97 3.54 15.54 1.83
CA VAL A 97 4.20 16.40 0.84
C VAL A 97 5.69 16.06 0.79
N ALA A 98 6.20 15.91 -0.42
CA ALA A 98 7.58 15.62 -0.75
C ALA A 98 8.24 16.83 -1.39
N VAL A 99 9.51 17.06 -1.05
CA VAL A 99 10.41 17.99 -1.75
C VAL A 99 11.73 17.28 -2.05
N ASN A 100 12.54 17.86 -2.93
CA ASN A 100 13.92 17.42 -3.09
C ASN A 100 14.65 17.53 -1.74
N GLU A 101 15.49 16.54 -1.38
CA GLU A 101 16.20 16.48 -0.11
C GLU A 101 17.03 17.76 0.18
N LYS A 102 17.52 18.40 -0.89
CA LYS A 102 18.33 19.63 -0.84
C LYS A 102 17.51 20.92 -0.85
N ALA A 103 16.22 20.86 -1.17
CA ALA A 103 15.35 22.03 -1.21
C ALA A 103 14.86 22.43 0.20
N PRO A 104 14.52 23.70 0.46
CA PRO A 104 13.86 24.08 1.69
C PRO A 104 12.48 23.42 1.80
N SER A 105 12.07 23.05 3.02
CA SER A 105 10.73 22.53 3.30
C SER A 105 9.75 23.70 3.43
N PRO A 106 8.68 23.79 2.61
CA PRO A 106 7.64 24.79 2.83
C PRO A 106 6.87 24.49 4.12
N ASP A 107 6.33 25.53 4.75
CA ASP A 107 5.39 25.34 5.85
C ASP A 107 4.04 24.83 5.30
N ILE A 108 3.61 23.68 5.80
CA ILE A 108 2.32 23.04 5.47
C ILE A 108 1.50 22.72 6.73
N SER A 109 1.87 23.29 7.88
CA SER A 109 1.29 22.96 9.20
C SER A 109 -0.19 23.34 9.34
N THR A 110 -0.68 24.24 8.49
CA THR A 110 -2.08 24.68 8.44
C THR A 110 -2.63 24.58 7.03
N VAL A 111 -3.96 24.54 6.91
CA VAL A 111 -4.65 24.57 5.61
C VAL A 111 -4.22 25.77 4.75
N GLU A 112 -4.10 26.95 5.36
CA GLU A 112 -3.67 28.16 4.68
C GLU A 112 -2.21 28.09 4.21
N ASN A 113 -1.31 27.57 5.03
CA ASN A 113 0.10 27.44 4.66
C ASN A 113 0.30 26.37 3.57
N PHE A 114 -0.42 25.25 3.66
CA PHE A 114 -0.47 24.24 2.61
C PHE A 114 -0.97 24.83 1.28
N LYS A 115 -2.08 25.58 1.30
CA LYS A 115 -2.61 26.28 0.11
C LYS A 115 -1.58 27.25 -0.49
N LYS A 116 -0.93 28.06 0.34
CA LYS A 116 0.13 28.99 -0.09
C LYS A 116 1.31 28.25 -0.72
N ALA A 117 1.76 27.15 -0.12
CA ALA A 117 2.86 26.33 -0.64
C ALA A 117 2.53 25.79 -2.04
N LEU A 118 1.33 25.25 -2.24
CA LEU A 118 0.89 24.76 -3.54
C LEU A 118 0.75 25.87 -4.58
N LEU A 119 0.25 27.04 -4.20
CA LEU A 119 0.13 28.18 -5.11
C LEU A 119 1.49 28.77 -5.48
N ALA A 120 2.47 28.77 -4.55
CA ALA A 120 3.81 29.29 -4.78
C ALA A 120 4.70 28.35 -5.60
N ALA A 121 4.52 27.03 -5.48
CA ALA A 121 5.33 26.06 -6.22
C ALA A 121 5.19 26.23 -7.73
N LYS A 122 6.27 26.03 -8.48
CA LYS A 122 6.29 26.11 -9.96
C LYS A 122 5.86 24.83 -10.64
N SER A 123 5.96 23.70 -9.94
CA SER A 123 5.58 22.40 -10.46
C SER A 123 5.16 21.47 -9.32
N VAL A 124 4.11 20.68 -9.58
CA VAL A 124 3.55 19.73 -8.62
C VAL A 124 3.42 18.36 -9.29
N VAL A 125 3.58 17.27 -8.54
CA VAL A 125 3.23 15.92 -8.99
C VAL A 125 2.32 15.23 -7.99
N TYR A 126 1.28 14.57 -8.49
CA TYR A 126 0.45 13.66 -7.70
C TYR A 126 -0.09 12.56 -8.62
N ILE A 127 -0.50 11.42 -8.05
CA ILE A 127 -1.03 10.29 -8.85
C ILE A 127 -2.32 10.70 -9.58
N ASP A 128 -2.53 10.25 -10.81
CA ASP A 128 -3.73 10.50 -11.59
C ASP A 128 -4.98 10.05 -10.81
N PRO A 129 -5.98 10.94 -10.59
CA PRO A 129 -7.24 10.61 -9.92
C PRO A 129 -8.01 9.43 -10.53
N LYS A 130 -7.79 9.12 -11.82
CA LYS A 130 -8.42 8.00 -12.52
C LYS A 130 -7.79 6.66 -12.18
N VAL A 131 -6.56 6.65 -11.66
CA VAL A 131 -5.77 5.44 -11.42
C VAL A 131 -5.55 5.20 -9.93
N GLY A 132 -5.31 6.25 -9.15
CA GLY A 132 -4.91 6.16 -7.74
C GLY A 132 -5.89 6.82 -6.76
N THR A 133 -6.20 6.11 -5.67
CA THR A 133 -7.10 6.60 -4.61
C THR A 133 -6.58 7.85 -3.91
N SER A 134 -5.27 7.95 -3.66
CA SER A 134 -4.69 9.18 -3.07
C SER A 134 -4.80 10.38 -4.01
N GLY A 135 -4.73 10.15 -5.33
CA GLY A 135 -4.85 11.20 -6.34
C GLY A 135 -6.25 11.76 -6.42
N LYS A 136 -7.25 10.88 -6.33
CA LYS A 136 -8.66 11.27 -6.21
C LYS A 136 -8.87 12.20 -5.01
N HIS A 137 -8.35 11.82 -3.84
CA HIS A 137 -8.42 12.63 -2.64
C HIS A 137 -7.69 13.98 -2.79
N VAL A 138 -6.49 14.00 -3.35
CA VAL A 138 -5.74 15.24 -3.62
C VAL A 138 -6.54 16.16 -4.54
N ALA A 139 -7.13 15.64 -5.63
CA ALA A 139 -7.96 16.44 -6.53
C ALA A 139 -9.18 17.04 -5.82
N GLU A 140 -9.85 16.27 -4.95
CA GLU A 140 -10.98 16.75 -4.12
C GLU A 140 -10.53 17.85 -3.14
N VAL A 141 -9.36 17.70 -2.52
CA VAL A 141 -8.75 18.74 -1.66
C VAL A 141 -8.49 20.02 -2.46
N LEU A 142 -7.89 19.92 -3.64
CA LEU A 142 -7.62 21.10 -4.48
C LEU A 142 -8.90 21.83 -4.88
N GLN A 143 -9.97 21.09 -5.16
CA GLN A 143 -11.29 21.66 -5.45
C GLN A 143 -11.88 22.37 -4.23
N ARG A 144 -11.86 21.71 -3.06
CA ARG A 144 -12.36 22.29 -1.79
C ARG A 144 -11.62 23.58 -1.41
N LEU A 145 -10.33 23.68 -1.73
CA LEU A 145 -9.52 24.87 -1.48
C LEU A 145 -9.68 25.98 -2.54
N GLY A 146 -10.39 25.70 -3.63
CA GLY A 146 -10.59 26.64 -4.75
C GLY A 146 -9.30 26.94 -5.53
N ILE A 147 -8.36 25.99 -5.58
CA ILE A 147 -7.05 26.14 -6.25
C ILE A 147 -6.77 25.09 -7.33
N ALA A 148 -7.79 24.29 -7.68
CA ALA A 148 -7.63 23.18 -8.61
C ALA A 148 -7.08 23.61 -9.97
N GLU A 149 -7.63 24.68 -10.56
CA GLU A 149 -7.17 25.17 -11.85
C GLU A 149 -5.70 25.62 -11.80
N GLN A 150 -5.35 26.46 -10.82
CA GLN A 150 -4.01 27.03 -10.67
C GLN A 150 -2.94 25.97 -10.38
N VAL A 151 -3.29 24.94 -9.60
CA VAL A 151 -2.37 23.84 -9.30
C VAL A 151 -2.29 22.87 -10.48
N ASN A 152 -3.41 22.54 -11.13
CA ASN A 152 -3.41 21.61 -12.26
C ASN A 152 -2.72 22.16 -13.50
N ALA A 153 -2.72 23.49 -13.70
CA ALA A 153 -1.95 24.14 -14.76
C ALA A 153 -0.43 23.87 -14.69
N LYS A 154 0.06 23.46 -13.52
CA LYS A 154 1.47 23.15 -13.25
C LYS A 154 1.67 21.75 -12.64
N ALA A 155 0.64 20.91 -12.69
CA ALA A 155 0.70 19.56 -12.17
C ALA A 155 1.07 18.56 -13.25
N LYS A 156 1.93 17.60 -12.90
CA LYS A 156 2.14 16.36 -13.65
C LYS A 156 1.37 15.24 -12.95
N LEU A 157 0.53 14.53 -13.68
CA LEU A 157 -0.19 13.37 -13.16
C LEU A 157 0.64 12.09 -13.36
N GLY A 158 0.96 11.41 -12.26
CA GLY A 158 1.63 10.12 -12.30
C GLY A 158 0.66 8.99 -12.65
N GLN A 159 1.12 7.92 -13.31
CA GLN A 159 0.27 6.81 -13.76
C GLN A 159 0.50 5.50 -12.98
N GLY A 160 1.45 5.48 -12.04
CA GLY A 160 1.82 4.30 -11.24
C GLY A 160 3.28 4.37 -10.80
N GLY A 161 3.70 3.39 -9.97
CA GLY A 161 5.04 3.36 -9.37
C GLY A 161 5.29 4.54 -8.42
N TYR A 162 6.57 4.84 -8.17
CA TYR A 162 6.97 5.95 -7.31
C TYR A 162 6.88 7.30 -8.04
N ILE A 163 5.68 7.89 -8.05
CA ILE A 163 5.40 9.10 -8.82
C ILE A 163 6.18 10.35 -8.36
N VAL A 164 6.78 10.32 -7.17
CA VAL A 164 7.59 11.43 -6.64
C VAL A 164 9.07 11.34 -7.04
N GLU A 165 9.50 10.35 -7.81
CA GLU A 165 10.88 10.28 -8.35
C GLU A 165 11.36 11.56 -9.07
N PRO A 166 10.54 12.26 -9.90
CA PRO A 166 10.95 13.53 -10.50
C PRO A 166 11.29 14.62 -9.47
N VAL A 167 10.68 14.57 -8.27
CA VAL A 167 11.01 15.48 -7.16
C VAL A 167 12.42 15.19 -6.65
N GLY A 168 12.76 13.90 -6.50
CA GLY A 168 14.09 13.46 -6.10
C GLY A 168 15.19 13.85 -7.09
N ARG A 169 14.85 13.92 -8.38
CA ARG A 169 15.73 14.42 -9.45
C ARG A 169 15.78 15.95 -9.55
N GLY A 170 14.92 16.67 -8.82
CA GLY A 170 14.84 18.14 -8.87
C GLY A 170 14.10 18.69 -10.09
N GLU A 171 13.37 17.84 -10.83
CA GLU A 171 12.57 18.22 -12.00
C GLU A 171 11.21 18.82 -11.59
N ILE A 172 10.70 18.44 -10.41
CA ILE A 172 9.43 18.89 -9.85
C ILE A 172 9.64 19.39 -8.42
N GLU A 173 9.06 20.54 -8.07
CA GLU A 173 9.28 21.17 -6.76
C GLU A 173 8.55 20.43 -5.63
N LEU A 174 7.28 20.07 -5.84
CA LEU A 174 6.44 19.40 -4.84
C LEU A 174 5.86 18.08 -5.35
N GLY A 175 5.94 17.04 -4.53
CA GLY A 175 5.18 15.81 -4.69
C GLY A 175 4.11 15.68 -3.62
N ILE A 176 2.93 15.14 -3.96
CA ILE A 176 1.90 14.79 -2.99
C ILE A 176 1.51 13.33 -3.21
N HIS A 177 1.75 12.49 -2.21
CA HIS A 177 1.41 11.07 -2.30
C HIS A 177 1.25 10.42 -0.92
N GLN A 178 0.92 9.13 -0.87
CA GLN A 178 0.98 8.37 0.38
C GLN A 178 2.42 8.35 0.90
N ILE A 179 2.59 8.49 2.21
CA ILE A 179 3.91 8.58 2.84
C ILE A 179 4.75 7.32 2.54
N SER A 180 4.10 6.15 2.51
CA SER A 180 4.74 4.88 2.16
C SER A 180 5.31 4.80 0.75
N GLU A 181 4.85 5.68 -0.15
CA GLU A 181 5.31 5.80 -1.53
C GLU A 181 6.27 7.00 -1.72
N ILE A 182 6.49 7.80 -0.66
CA ILE A 182 7.46 8.90 -0.62
C ILE A 182 8.78 8.42 -0.01
N LEU A 183 8.72 7.76 1.14
CA LEU A 183 9.90 7.37 1.91
C LEU A 183 10.91 6.47 1.15
N PRO A 184 10.49 5.55 0.26
CA PRO A 184 11.44 4.74 -0.50
C PRO A 184 12.18 5.50 -1.61
N VAL A 185 11.79 6.74 -1.92
CA VAL A 185 12.29 7.46 -3.10
C VAL A 185 13.58 8.21 -2.79
N LYS A 186 14.64 7.86 -3.52
CA LYS A 186 15.95 8.52 -3.40
C LYS A 186 15.87 10.00 -3.79
N GLY A 187 16.55 10.84 -3.02
CA GLY A 187 16.66 12.28 -3.29
C GLY A 187 15.44 13.10 -2.85
N VAL A 188 14.45 12.45 -2.22
CA VAL A 188 13.25 13.10 -1.67
C VAL A 188 13.35 13.15 -0.15
N LYS A 189 12.83 14.22 0.45
CA LYS A 189 12.47 14.23 1.87
C LYS A 189 10.99 14.54 2.05
N LEU A 190 10.41 13.91 3.07
CA LEU A 190 9.06 14.22 3.54
C LEU A 190 9.07 15.57 4.26
N VAL A 191 8.26 16.51 3.78
CA VAL A 191 8.00 17.79 4.46
C VAL A 191 7.14 17.57 5.70
N GLY A 192 6.10 16.74 5.56
CA GLY A 192 5.14 16.42 6.60
C GLY A 192 3.86 15.83 6.02
N GLU A 193 2.93 15.46 6.89
CA GLU A 193 1.58 15.07 6.52
C GLU A 193 0.77 16.27 6.02
N LEU A 194 -0.31 16.01 5.27
CA LEU A 194 -1.32 17.03 5.03
C LEU A 194 -1.92 17.51 6.36
N PRO A 195 -2.38 18.79 6.45
CA PRO A 195 -3.18 19.26 7.57
C PRO A 195 -4.32 18.29 7.89
N ARG A 196 -4.63 18.10 9.18
CA ARG A 196 -5.59 17.09 9.64
C ARG A 196 -6.96 17.23 8.96
N GLU A 197 -7.38 18.47 8.69
CA GLU A 197 -8.65 18.80 8.03
C GLU A 197 -8.72 18.41 6.55
N LEU A 198 -7.57 18.14 5.94
CA LEU A 198 -7.39 17.74 4.54
C LEU A 198 -6.86 16.32 4.40
N GLN A 199 -6.54 15.65 5.51
CA GLN A 199 -5.91 14.34 5.49
C GLN A 199 -6.91 13.23 5.14
N LYS A 200 -6.42 12.18 4.48
CA LYS A 200 -7.11 10.89 4.35
C LYS A 200 -6.13 9.78 4.72
N TYR A 201 -6.47 9.04 5.78
CA TYR A 201 -5.77 7.81 6.11
C TYR A 201 -6.38 6.65 5.34
N THR A 202 -5.52 5.85 4.72
CA THR A 202 -5.91 4.59 4.07
C THR A 202 -5.55 3.44 5.02
N VAL A 203 -6.56 2.72 5.51
CA VAL A 203 -6.36 1.51 6.30
C VAL A 203 -6.27 0.32 5.36
N TYR A 204 -5.19 -0.46 5.45
CA TYR A 204 -5.06 -1.74 4.76
C TYR A 204 -5.50 -2.88 5.67
N VAL A 205 -6.29 -3.79 5.11
CA VAL A 205 -6.84 -4.96 5.80
C VAL A 205 -6.40 -6.24 5.08
N ALA A 206 -6.05 -7.27 5.85
CA ALA A 206 -5.82 -8.61 5.34
C ALA A 206 -7.11 -9.43 5.48
N VAL A 207 -7.49 -10.14 4.42
CA VAL A 207 -8.76 -10.90 4.38
C VAL A 207 -8.54 -12.27 3.76
N PRO A 208 -8.93 -13.36 4.42
CA PRO A 208 -8.92 -14.68 3.80
C PRO A 208 -9.89 -14.75 2.60
N VAL A 209 -9.45 -15.40 1.53
CA VAL A 209 -10.33 -15.87 0.44
C VAL A 209 -10.58 -17.37 0.63
N LYS A 210 -9.53 -18.12 1.00
CA LYS A 210 -9.58 -19.54 1.33
C LYS A 210 -8.93 -19.75 2.71
N PRO A 211 -9.72 -19.81 3.80
CA PRO A 211 -9.18 -19.94 5.14
C PRO A 211 -8.35 -21.22 5.28
N SER A 212 -7.13 -21.07 5.76
CA SER A 212 -6.25 -22.17 6.13
C SER A 212 -5.39 -21.73 7.29
N ARG A 213 -4.79 -22.67 8.00
CA ARG A 213 -3.85 -22.35 9.09
C ARG A 213 -2.73 -21.43 8.61
N ALA A 214 -2.14 -21.71 7.45
CA ALA A 214 -1.07 -20.89 6.90
C ALA A 214 -1.51 -19.45 6.56
N VAL A 215 -2.75 -19.26 6.05
CA VAL A 215 -3.32 -17.91 5.83
C VAL A 215 -3.47 -17.17 7.16
N LEU A 216 -4.03 -17.82 8.18
CA LEU A 216 -4.21 -17.20 9.50
C LEU A 216 -2.87 -16.86 10.15
N ASP A 217 -1.89 -17.78 10.09
CA ASP A 217 -0.54 -17.57 10.60
C ASP A 217 0.15 -16.37 9.89
N PHE A 218 -0.06 -16.20 8.58
CA PHE A 218 0.47 -15.05 7.85
C PHE A 218 -0.25 -13.75 8.20
N ILE A 219 -1.57 -13.77 8.41
CA ILE A 219 -2.32 -12.61 8.91
C ILE A 219 -1.84 -12.18 10.30
N ASP A 220 -1.60 -13.13 11.20
CA ASP A 220 -1.04 -12.85 12.53
C ASP A 220 0.37 -12.27 12.41
N HIS A 221 1.19 -12.79 11.48
CA HIS A 221 2.51 -12.25 11.18
C HIS A 221 2.45 -10.81 10.62
N LEU A 222 1.47 -10.50 9.77
CA LEU A 222 1.25 -9.15 9.24
C LEU A 222 0.82 -8.15 10.32
N THR A 223 0.11 -8.61 11.34
CA THR A 223 -0.52 -7.74 12.36
C THR A 223 0.25 -7.69 13.68
N GLY A 224 1.20 -8.59 13.87
CA GLY A 224 1.96 -8.77 15.11
C GLY A 224 2.99 -7.67 15.42
N PRO A 225 3.62 -7.71 16.61
CA PRO A 225 4.49 -6.65 17.10
C PRO A 225 5.73 -6.39 16.21
N GLN A 226 6.34 -7.44 15.65
CA GLN A 226 7.50 -7.30 14.76
C GLN A 226 7.14 -6.58 13.45
N ALA A 227 5.89 -6.70 13.00
CA ALA A 227 5.43 -5.94 11.85
C ALA A 227 5.35 -4.45 12.17
N ARG A 228 4.91 -4.07 13.38
CA ARG A 228 4.69 -2.67 13.78
C ARG A 228 5.92 -1.79 13.57
N GLU A 229 7.08 -2.25 14.02
CA GLU A 229 8.32 -1.49 13.90
C GLU A 229 8.73 -1.27 12.43
N ARG A 230 8.67 -2.32 11.62
CA ARG A 230 8.99 -2.22 10.18
C ARG A 230 8.00 -1.33 9.43
N LEU A 231 6.73 -1.44 9.76
CA LEU A 231 5.67 -0.63 9.16
C LEU A 231 5.83 0.84 9.53
N ALA A 232 6.26 1.16 10.77
CA ALA A 232 6.60 2.51 11.16
C ALA A 232 7.75 3.11 10.33
N GLN A 233 8.79 2.32 10.04
CA GLN A 233 9.91 2.74 9.17
C GLN A 233 9.45 2.99 7.72
N ALA A 234 8.41 2.28 7.27
CA ALA A 234 7.79 2.48 5.96
C ALA A 234 6.68 3.56 5.96
N GLY A 235 6.50 4.32 7.04
CA GLY A 235 5.56 5.44 7.11
C GLY A 235 4.10 5.04 7.39
N TYR A 236 3.88 3.81 7.85
CA TYR A 236 2.59 3.34 8.31
C TYR A 236 2.45 3.50 9.82
N THR A 237 1.23 3.75 10.29
CA THR A 237 0.88 3.78 11.72
C THR A 237 -0.14 2.70 12.06
N ALA A 238 -0.45 2.53 13.34
CA ALA A 238 -1.46 1.57 13.79
C ALA A 238 -2.81 1.84 13.10
N PRO A 239 -3.57 0.80 12.75
CA PRO A 239 -4.93 0.94 12.26
C PRO A 239 -5.80 1.31 13.48
N GLU A 240 -6.24 2.57 13.56
CA GLU A 240 -7.19 3.03 14.59
C GLU A 240 -8.63 2.79 14.14
#